data_AF-A0A4Q3Y6N3-F1
#
_entry.id   AF-A0A4Q3Y6N3-F1
#
_cell.length_a   1.000
_cell.length_b   1.000
_cell.length_c   1.000
_cell.angle_alpha   90.00
_cell.angle_beta   90.00
_cell.angle_gamma   90.00
#
_symmetry.space_group_name_H-M   'P 1'
#
loop_
_entity.id
_entity.type
_entity.pdbx_description
1 polymer ?
#
loop_
_entity_poly.entity_id
_entity_poly.type
_entity_poly.pdbx_seq_one_letter_code
_entity_poly.pdbx_strand_id
1 'polypeptide(L)'
;MTAPLQKLDVAGAIRVGDSTACDGTTTGSIRYNGGNLQFCNGTWQTLGVSGAGITTLSGDVTSTGAPTATTTIAAGAVTTAKLADASVTDAKIANFSIDSYHVKGNALDLDRIKPIAASRLLGRDSTGAGSISQIQLGTGLAMTAGGVLNATVTDSFATLPCADGYVPFKASGAWTCALATSAGTVDAIVKRDSAGSFVAGTTTLTNSLKLKDGAAGGEVTLAAPSTFTSYGLTLPTTAGTNGYLLTTNGTGTLSWTNPTSVSPWTVSGADIYRASGNVGIGTTTPARLLQVAGPMRLTPAALPGTPGAGDLAFDSAASNALKFYDGTSWQTVGTATGGTYVSKAGDTMTGALNLPTNGLVLGTNQLAAVGTHIGIGTAAPSTRLHVVGNDSTNGVLIAQNNASTGYISGFSVL
;
A
#
# COMPACT_ATOMS: atom_id res chain seq x y z
N MET A 1 -18.92 -65.90 -117.75
CA MET A 1 -19.36 -65.32 -116.46
C MET A 1 -20.38 -66.27 -115.85
N THR A 2 -20.15 -66.66 -114.61
CA THR A 2 -20.97 -67.59 -113.82
C THR A 2 -22.38 -67.06 -113.63
N ALA A 3 -23.38 -67.93 -113.69
CA ALA A 3 -24.79 -67.56 -113.51
C ALA A 3 -25.02 -66.84 -112.17
N PRO A 4 -25.85 -65.78 -112.12
CA PRO A 4 -26.09 -65.03 -110.89
C PRO A 4 -26.79 -65.89 -109.84
N LEU A 5 -26.28 -65.84 -108.60
CA LEU A 5 -26.76 -66.62 -107.45
C LEU A 5 -28.02 -66.02 -106.79
N GLN A 6 -28.47 -64.84 -107.23
CA GLN A 6 -29.53 -64.05 -106.63
C GLN A 6 -30.40 -63.37 -107.70
N LYS A 7 -31.60 -62.95 -107.30
CA LYS A 7 -32.59 -62.33 -108.21
C LYS A 7 -32.11 -61.02 -108.86
N LEU A 8 -31.07 -60.37 -108.33
CA LEU A 8 -30.39 -59.26 -108.98
C LEU A 8 -28.92 -59.22 -108.56
N ASP A 9 -28.02 -59.54 -109.50
CA ASP A 9 -26.57 -59.41 -109.34
C ASP A 9 -26.07 -58.52 -110.49
N VAL A 10 -25.44 -57.39 -110.16
CA VAL A 10 -25.05 -56.36 -111.15
C VAL A 10 -23.57 -56.05 -110.98
N ALA A 11 -22.78 -56.38 -111.99
CA ALA A 11 -21.37 -55.96 -112.06
C ALA A 11 -21.31 -54.52 -112.59
N GLY A 12 -21.27 -53.54 -111.68
CA GLY A 12 -21.17 -52.11 -112.02
C GLY A 12 -22.02 -51.23 -111.10
N ALA A 13 -22.13 -49.93 -111.45
CA ALA A 13 -22.95 -48.99 -110.70
C ALA A 13 -24.44 -49.15 -111.08
N ILE A 14 -25.31 -49.16 -110.06
CA ILE A 14 -26.76 -49.08 -110.24
C ILE A 14 -27.17 -47.62 -110.11
N ARG A 15 -27.73 -47.04 -111.17
CA ARG A 15 -28.35 -45.72 -111.09
C ARG A 15 -29.77 -45.88 -110.55
N VAL A 16 -30.02 -45.31 -109.39
CA VAL A 16 -31.33 -45.33 -108.73
C VAL A 16 -32.09 -44.05 -109.08
N GLY A 17 -33.38 -44.17 -109.38
CA GLY A 17 -34.23 -43.03 -109.73
C GLY A 17 -34.48 -42.09 -108.54
N ASP A 18 -35.14 -40.97 -108.77
CA ASP A 18 -35.39 -39.89 -107.80
C ASP A 18 -36.87 -39.78 -107.38
N SER A 19 -37.64 -40.88 -107.52
CA SER A 19 -39.09 -40.97 -107.30
C SER A 19 -39.59 -40.09 -106.16
N THR A 20 -40.67 -39.35 -106.39
CA THR A 20 -41.28 -38.47 -105.39
C THR A 20 -42.23 -39.20 -104.44
N ALA A 21 -42.84 -40.31 -104.87
CA ALA A 21 -43.83 -41.06 -104.10
C ALA A 21 -43.17 -42.08 -103.15
N CYS A 22 -43.33 -41.86 -101.84
CA CYS A 22 -43.14 -42.88 -100.82
C CYS A 22 -44.44 -43.06 -100.06
N ASP A 23 -45.12 -44.16 -100.32
CA ASP A 23 -46.38 -44.55 -99.69
C ASP A 23 -46.38 -46.04 -99.32
N GLY A 24 -47.53 -46.55 -98.88
CA GLY A 24 -47.66 -47.97 -98.50
C GLY A 24 -47.42 -48.95 -99.65
N THR A 25 -47.50 -48.52 -100.91
CA THR A 25 -47.24 -49.36 -102.09
C THR A 25 -45.79 -49.31 -102.55
N THR A 26 -45.08 -48.21 -102.30
CA THR A 26 -43.67 -48.05 -102.66
C THR A 26 -42.70 -48.24 -101.48
N THR A 27 -43.20 -48.69 -100.33
CA THR A 27 -42.37 -49.02 -99.15
C THR A 27 -41.31 -50.08 -99.48
N GLY A 28 -40.08 -49.87 -99.02
CA GLY A 28 -38.91 -50.69 -99.34
C GLY A 28 -38.16 -50.28 -100.61
N SER A 29 -38.69 -49.35 -101.41
CA SER A 29 -37.98 -48.80 -102.57
C SER A 29 -36.80 -47.92 -102.16
N ILE A 30 -35.78 -47.85 -103.03
CA ILE A 30 -34.61 -46.98 -102.86
C ILE A 30 -34.63 -45.90 -103.93
N ARG A 31 -34.32 -44.66 -103.55
CA ARG A 31 -34.11 -43.54 -104.46
C ARG A 31 -32.78 -42.83 -104.18
N TYR A 32 -32.32 -42.05 -105.14
CA TYR A 32 -31.25 -41.10 -104.94
C TYR A 32 -31.79 -39.68 -105.11
N ASN A 33 -31.85 -38.90 -104.02
CA ASN A 33 -32.44 -37.56 -104.03
C ASN A 33 -31.59 -36.61 -103.17
N GLY A 34 -31.27 -35.43 -103.71
CA GLY A 34 -30.52 -34.40 -102.98
C GLY A 34 -29.12 -34.83 -102.53
N GLY A 35 -28.44 -35.68 -103.32
CA GLY A 35 -27.10 -36.19 -103.00
C GLY A 35 -27.07 -37.37 -102.02
N ASN A 36 -28.24 -37.89 -101.62
CA ASN A 36 -28.35 -38.95 -100.62
C ASN A 36 -29.08 -40.17 -101.18
N LEU A 37 -28.63 -41.36 -100.79
CA LEU A 37 -29.42 -42.58 -100.93
C LEU A 37 -30.54 -42.58 -99.88
N GLN A 38 -31.77 -42.80 -100.30
CA GLN A 38 -32.93 -42.81 -99.41
C GLN A 38 -33.73 -44.09 -99.64
N PHE A 39 -34.31 -44.65 -98.57
CA PHE A 39 -35.26 -45.76 -98.67
C PHE A 39 -36.64 -45.30 -98.21
N CYS A 40 -37.69 -45.86 -98.81
CA CYS A 40 -39.06 -45.55 -98.45
C CYS A 40 -39.54 -46.44 -97.30
N ASN A 41 -40.05 -45.83 -96.22
CA ASN A 41 -40.70 -46.54 -95.12
C ASN A 41 -41.85 -45.67 -94.58
N GLY A 42 -42.92 -45.52 -95.39
CA GLY A 42 -44.02 -44.57 -95.14
C GLY A 42 -43.70 -43.11 -95.45
N THR A 43 -42.44 -42.69 -95.26
CA THR A 43 -41.85 -41.47 -95.82
C THR A 43 -40.41 -41.77 -96.24
N TRP A 44 -39.81 -40.93 -97.09
CA TRP A 44 -38.41 -41.12 -97.50
C TRP A 44 -37.45 -40.90 -96.33
N GLN A 45 -36.59 -41.88 -96.05
CA GLN A 45 -35.59 -41.85 -94.99
C GLN A 45 -34.19 -41.96 -95.61
N THR A 46 -33.26 -41.12 -95.18
CA THR A 46 -31.87 -41.13 -95.67
C THR A 46 -31.10 -42.30 -95.06
N LEU A 47 -30.53 -43.15 -95.92
CA LEU A 47 -29.74 -44.30 -95.52
C LEU A 47 -28.25 -43.93 -95.58
N GLY A 48 -27.70 -43.48 -94.45
CA GLY A 48 -26.27 -43.21 -94.27
C GLY A 48 -25.73 -42.15 -95.25
N VAL A 49 -25.55 -40.93 -94.77
CA VAL A 49 -24.90 -39.88 -95.57
C VAL A 49 -23.42 -40.24 -95.78
N SER A 50 -23.01 -40.51 -97.03
CA SER A 50 -21.60 -40.61 -97.37
C SER A 50 -20.99 -39.20 -97.34
N GLY A 51 -20.08 -38.94 -96.41
CA GLY A 51 -19.22 -37.74 -96.44
C GLY A 51 -19.09 -36.94 -95.15
N ALA A 52 -19.95 -37.14 -94.15
CA ALA A 52 -19.75 -36.65 -92.77
C ALA A 52 -20.73 -37.39 -91.84
N GLY A 53 -20.21 -38.04 -90.79
CA GLY A 53 -20.95 -38.96 -89.92
C GLY A 53 -22.21 -38.38 -89.28
N ILE A 54 -23.08 -39.30 -88.85
CA ILE A 54 -24.21 -39.13 -87.91
C ILE A 54 -24.62 -37.67 -87.69
N THR A 55 -25.57 -37.17 -88.47
CA THR A 55 -26.06 -35.79 -88.34
C THR A 55 -26.87 -35.54 -87.07
N THR A 56 -27.36 -36.59 -86.40
CA THR A 56 -28.00 -36.50 -85.08
C THR A 56 -27.77 -37.78 -84.26
N LEU A 57 -26.89 -37.74 -83.25
CA LEU A 57 -27.16 -38.46 -82.01
C LEU A 57 -28.05 -37.51 -81.20
N SER A 58 -29.20 -38.00 -80.76
CA SER A 58 -30.18 -37.23 -79.99
C SER A 58 -30.42 -37.97 -78.69
N GLY A 59 -30.36 -37.26 -77.57
CA GLY A 59 -30.40 -37.82 -76.22
C GLY A 59 -29.22 -37.30 -75.40
N ASP A 60 -28.29 -38.19 -75.07
CA ASP A 60 -27.19 -37.87 -74.13
C ASP A 60 -26.06 -37.06 -74.76
N VAL A 61 -25.97 -37.11 -76.08
CA VAL A 61 -24.96 -36.43 -76.87
C VAL A 61 -25.68 -35.59 -77.92
N THR A 62 -25.22 -34.36 -78.12
CA THR A 62 -25.65 -33.46 -79.20
C THR A 62 -24.49 -33.22 -80.14
N SER A 63 -24.72 -33.35 -81.45
CA SER A 63 -23.73 -33.10 -82.49
C SER A 63 -24.27 -32.08 -83.48
N THR A 64 -23.58 -30.95 -83.65
CA THR A 64 -24.01 -29.86 -84.54
C THR A 64 -22.84 -29.34 -85.39
N GLY A 65 -23.09 -29.03 -86.67
CA GLY A 65 -22.17 -28.30 -87.56
C GLY A 65 -21.36 -29.13 -88.58
N ALA A 66 -21.99 -29.65 -89.64
CA ALA A 66 -21.24 -30.25 -90.76
C ALA A 66 -20.35 -29.20 -91.47
N PRO A 67 -19.14 -29.55 -91.98
CA PRO A 67 -18.53 -30.88 -92.11
C PRO A 67 -17.65 -31.34 -90.92
N THR A 68 -17.42 -30.49 -89.91
CA THR A 68 -16.69 -30.83 -88.67
C THR A 68 -17.62 -30.70 -87.47
N ALA A 69 -18.35 -31.77 -87.15
CA ALA A 69 -19.36 -31.73 -86.09
C ALA A 69 -18.69 -31.68 -84.71
N THR A 70 -19.04 -30.67 -83.91
CA THR A 70 -18.64 -30.63 -82.50
C THR A 70 -19.65 -31.45 -81.71
N THR A 71 -19.16 -32.54 -81.10
CA THR A 71 -19.98 -33.44 -80.29
C THR A 71 -19.86 -33.02 -78.83
N THR A 72 -20.96 -32.60 -78.21
CA THR A 72 -21.02 -32.23 -76.79
C THR A 72 -21.99 -33.15 -76.03
N ILE A 73 -21.81 -33.24 -74.72
CA ILE A 73 -22.79 -33.88 -73.84
C ILE A 73 -23.96 -32.92 -73.65
N ALA A 74 -25.19 -33.41 -73.82
CA ALA A 74 -26.37 -32.56 -73.67
C ALA A 74 -26.53 -32.09 -72.21
N ALA A 75 -27.12 -30.91 -72.00
CA ALA A 75 -27.41 -30.44 -70.65
C ALA A 75 -28.28 -31.45 -69.88
N GLY A 76 -27.84 -31.86 -68.69
CA GLY A 76 -28.55 -32.86 -67.88
C GLY A 76 -28.43 -34.31 -68.39
N ALA A 77 -27.66 -34.57 -69.44
CA ALA A 77 -27.45 -35.93 -69.96
C ALA A 77 -26.76 -36.86 -68.96
N VAL A 78 -25.91 -36.31 -68.08
CA VAL A 78 -25.23 -37.06 -67.02
C VAL A 78 -26.12 -37.06 -65.77
N THR A 79 -26.74 -38.20 -65.48
CA THR A 79 -27.57 -38.42 -64.30
C THR A 79 -26.90 -39.39 -63.33
N THR A 80 -27.37 -39.45 -62.09
CA THR A 80 -26.87 -40.39 -61.07
C THR A 80 -27.04 -41.86 -61.48
N ALA A 81 -28.00 -42.19 -62.35
CA ALA A 81 -28.15 -43.55 -62.87
C ALA A 81 -27.13 -43.90 -63.97
N LYS A 82 -26.54 -42.88 -64.63
CA LYS A 82 -25.55 -43.04 -65.72
C LYS A 82 -24.10 -43.01 -65.23
N LEU A 83 -23.88 -42.51 -64.02
CA LEU A 83 -22.63 -42.64 -63.28
C LEU A 83 -22.85 -43.60 -62.13
N ALA A 84 -22.46 -44.87 -62.30
CA ALA A 84 -22.47 -45.83 -61.20
C ALA A 84 -21.60 -45.33 -60.03
N ASP A 85 -21.86 -45.82 -58.81
CA ASP A 85 -20.99 -45.53 -57.67
C ASP A 85 -19.52 -45.86 -58.01
N ALA A 86 -18.62 -44.92 -57.70
CA ALA A 86 -17.20 -44.97 -58.04
C ALA A 86 -16.84 -44.99 -59.54
N SER A 87 -17.78 -44.70 -60.46
CA SER A 87 -17.48 -44.65 -61.90
C SER A 87 -16.55 -43.48 -62.26
N VAL A 88 -16.50 -42.42 -61.46
CA VAL A 88 -15.53 -41.34 -61.54
C VAL A 88 -14.39 -41.66 -60.58
N THR A 89 -13.23 -42.02 -61.12
CA THR A 89 -12.02 -42.35 -60.36
C THR A 89 -11.01 -41.20 -60.46
N ASP A 90 -10.03 -41.16 -59.57
CA ASP A 90 -9.00 -40.12 -59.58
C ASP A 90 -8.28 -40.01 -60.93
N ALA A 91 -8.06 -41.14 -61.62
CA ALA A 91 -7.44 -41.15 -62.95
C ALA A 91 -8.31 -40.49 -64.05
N LYS A 92 -9.63 -40.41 -63.84
CA LYS A 92 -10.59 -39.76 -64.75
C LYS A 92 -10.75 -38.27 -64.47
N ILE A 93 -10.24 -37.79 -63.34
CA ILE A 93 -10.19 -36.38 -62.97
C ILE A 93 -8.74 -35.92 -63.15
N ALA A 94 -8.44 -35.28 -64.29
CA ALA A 94 -7.09 -34.76 -64.51
C ALA A 94 -6.72 -33.71 -63.45
N ASN A 95 -5.43 -33.61 -63.11
CA ASN A 95 -4.96 -32.57 -62.20
C ASN A 95 -5.44 -31.20 -62.68
N PHE A 96 -5.98 -30.40 -61.75
CA PHE A 96 -6.56 -29.07 -61.99
C PHE A 96 -7.81 -29.02 -62.89
N SER A 97 -8.39 -30.16 -63.30
CA SER A 97 -9.61 -30.16 -64.11
C SER A 97 -10.87 -29.73 -63.36
N ILE A 98 -10.83 -29.76 -62.02
CA ILE A 98 -11.87 -29.23 -61.14
C ILE A 98 -11.28 -28.02 -60.41
N ASP A 99 -11.80 -26.84 -60.73
CA ASP A 99 -11.48 -25.58 -60.07
C ASP A 99 -12.73 -25.01 -59.36
N SER A 100 -12.62 -23.79 -58.83
CA SER A 100 -13.73 -23.11 -58.15
C SER A 100 -14.93 -22.79 -59.05
N TYR A 101 -14.77 -22.81 -60.38
CA TYR A 101 -15.87 -22.64 -61.33
C TYR A 101 -16.66 -23.95 -61.50
N HIS A 102 -15.99 -25.10 -61.45
CA HIS A 102 -16.59 -26.42 -61.61
C HIS A 102 -17.31 -26.92 -60.33
N VAL A 103 -17.01 -26.33 -59.17
CA VAL A 103 -17.65 -26.64 -57.89
C VAL A 103 -18.65 -25.53 -57.54
N LYS A 104 -19.96 -25.78 -57.72
CA LYS A 104 -21.03 -24.80 -57.38
C LYS A 104 -21.72 -25.14 -56.06
N GLY A 105 -22.05 -24.13 -55.25
CA GLY A 105 -22.88 -24.25 -54.05
C GLY A 105 -22.33 -25.21 -52.98
N ASN A 106 -23.22 -25.87 -52.22
CA ASN A 106 -22.89 -26.90 -51.21
C ASN A 106 -22.40 -28.23 -51.82
N ALA A 107 -21.80 -28.23 -53.01
CA ALA A 107 -21.28 -29.45 -53.65
C ALA A 107 -20.20 -30.15 -52.81
N LEU A 108 -19.54 -29.40 -51.91
CA LEU A 108 -18.62 -29.91 -50.91
C LEU A 108 -19.19 -29.61 -49.50
N ASP A 109 -19.95 -30.55 -48.95
CA ASP A 109 -20.41 -30.50 -47.56
C ASP A 109 -19.41 -31.20 -46.62
N LEU A 110 -19.52 -30.98 -45.31
CA LEU A 110 -18.67 -31.59 -44.29
C LEU A 110 -18.75 -33.12 -44.30
N ASP A 111 -19.86 -33.73 -44.69
CA ASP A 111 -19.94 -35.19 -44.88
C ASP A 111 -19.08 -35.68 -46.06
N ARG A 112 -18.79 -34.79 -47.02
CA ARG A 112 -17.96 -35.06 -48.21
C ARG A 112 -16.48 -34.69 -47.97
N ILE A 113 -16.15 -33.99 -46.89
CA ILE A 113 -14.79 -33.65 -46.46
C ILE A 113 -14.53 -34.35 -45.12
N LYS A 114 -13.61 -35.34 -45.04
CA LYS A 114 -13.37 -36.14 -43.82
C LYS A 114 -13.52 -35.36 -42.50
N PRO A 115 -14.23 -35.90 -41.48
CA PRO A 115 -14.40 -35.23 -40.19
C PRO A 115 -13.07 -34.73 -39.60
N ILE A 116 -13.05 -33.47 -39.19
CA ILE A 116 -11.87 -32.82 -38.61
C ILE A 116 -11.87 -33.08 -37.09
N ALA A 117 -10.74 -33.55 -36.54
CA ALA A 117 -10.63 -33.72 -35.10
C ALA A 117 -10.64 -32.36 -34.37
N ALA A 118 -11.08 -32.34 -33.11
CA ALA A 118 -11.06 -31.13 -32.29
C ALA A 118 -9.65 -30.50 -32.25
N SER A 119 -9.58 -29.17 -32.28
CA SER A 119 -8.33 -28.38 -32.28
C SER A 119 -7.41 -28.64 -33.47
N ARG A 120 -7.98 -28.93 -34.65
CA ARG A 120 -7.25 -29.01 -35.92
C ARG A 120 -7.96 -28.23 -37.01
N LEU A 121 -7.21 -27.84 -38.03
CA LEU A 121 -7.72 -27.16 -39.23
C LEU A 121 -7.35 -27.96 -40.47
N LEU A 122 -8.13 -27.83 -41.55
CA LEU A 122 -7.73 -28.35 -42.85
C LEU A 122 -6.78 -27.36 -43.53
N GLY A 123 -5.63 -27.85 -43.96
CA GLY A 123 -4.64 -27.03 -44.64
C GLY A 123 -3.48 -27.85 -45.16
N ARG A 124 -2.41 -27.15 -45.56
CA ARG A 124 -1.12 -27.75 -45.92
C ARG A 124 0.00 -26.89 -45.31
N ASP A 125 1.06 -27.55 -44.85
CA ASP A 125 2.25 -26.94 -44.25
C ASP A 125 3.44 -26.90 -45.23
N SER A 126 3.27 -27.41 -46.45
CA SER A 126 4.30 -27.49 -47.48
C SER A 126 3.91 -26.72 -48.73
N THR A 127 4.91 -26.10 -49.36
CA THR A 127 4.77 -25.42 -50.65
C THR A 127 4.58 -26.44 -51.78
N GLY A 128 3.64 -26.18 -52.71
CA GLY A 128 3.38 -27.03 -53.89
C GLY A 128 2.04 -27.77 -53.90
N ALA A 129 1.78 -28.52 -54.97
CA ALA A 129 0.57 -29.30 -55.16
C ALA A 129 0.57 -30.57 -54.29
N GLY A 130 -0.55 -30.89 -53.64
CA GLY A 130 -0.73 -32.14 -52.89
C GLY A 130 -2.03 -32.18 -52.09
N SER A 131 -2.29 -33.29 -51.39
CA SER A 131 -3.51 -33.52 -50.63
C SER A 131 -3.65 -32.60 -49.41
N ILE A 132 -4.86 -32.16 -49.10
CA ILE A 132 -5.17 -31.44 -47.85
C ILE A 132 -4.93 -32.37 -46.64
N SER A 133 -4.34 -31.85 -45.57
CA SER A 133 -4.12 -32.56 -44.31
C SER A 133 -4.73 -31.82 -43.12
N GLN A 134 -4.80 -32.47 -41.96
CA GLN A 134 -5.19 -31.80 -40.71
C GLN A 134 -3.95 -31.17 -40.04
N ILE A 135 -3.93 -29.86 -39.91
CA ILE A 135 -2.90 -29.11 -39.19
C ILE A 135 -3.26 -29.08 -37.71
N GLN A 136 -2.34 -29.54 -36.86
CA GLN A 136 -2.49 -29.42 -35.41
C GLN A 136 -2.22 -27.98 -34.98
N LEU A 137 -3.07 -27.43 -34.11
CA LEU A 137 -2.84 -26.11 -33.54
C LEU A 137 -1.63 -26.12 -32.60
N GLY A 138 -0.75 -25.14 -32.77
CA GLY A 138 0.40 -24.93 -31.88
C GLY A 138 0.01 -24.30 -30.54
N THR A 139 0.99 -24.19 -29.64
CA THR A 139 0.79 -23.51 -28.35
C THR A 139 0.35 -22.06 -28.56
N GLY A 140 -0.71 -21.65 -27.85
CA GLY A 140 -1.26 -20.30 -27.98
C GLY A 140 -2.34 -20.17 -29.05
N LEU A 141 -2.60 -21.17 -29.90
CA LEU A 141 -3.73 -21.17 -30.82
C LEU A 141 -4.81 -22.13 -30.32
N ALA A 142 -6.03 -21.63 -30.06
CA ALA A 142 -7.14 -22.43 -29.58
C ALA A 142 -8.46 -22.05 -30.25
N MET A 143 -9.31 -23.04 -30.54
CA MET A 143 -10.67 -22.79 -31.00
C MET A 143 -11.61 -22.57 -29.81
N THR A 144 -12.46 -21.55 -29.89
CA THR A 144 -13.54 -21.36 -28.92
C THR A 144 -14.68 -22.34 -29.19
N ALA A 145 -15.55 -22.54 -28.19
CA ALA A 145 -16.78 -23.32 -28.39
C ALA A 145 -17.72 -22.73 -29.47
N GLY A 146 -17.53 -21.46 -29.84
CA GLY A 146 -18.26 -20.78 -30.92
C GLY A 146 -17.59 -20.85 -32.30
N GLY A 147 -16.50 -21.62 -32.46
CA GLY A 147 -15.84 -21.81 -33.75
C GLY A 147 -14.85 -20.72 -34.17
N VAL A 148 -14.41 -19.85 -33.25
CA VAL A 148 -13.41 -18.81 -33.53
C VAL A 148 -12.02 -19.31 -33.16
N LEU A 149 -11.04 -19.15 -34.05
CA LEU A 149 -9.63 -19.38 -33.74
C LEU A 149 -9.04 -18.16 -33.03
N ASN A 150 -8.65 -18.33 -31.76
CA ASN A 150 -7.99 -17.29 -30.97
C ASN A 150 -6.49 -17.56 -30.83
N ALA A 151 -5.71 -16.47 -30.82
CA ALA A 151 -4.31 -16.47 -30.42
C ALA A 151 -4.16 -15.90 -29.00
N THR A 152 -3.69 -16.73 -28.07
CA THR A 152 -3.31 -16.34 -26.71
C THR A 152 -1.80 -16.16 -26.68
N VAL A 153 -1.35 -14.90 -26.58
CA VAL A 153 0.07 -14.56 -26.40
C VAL A 153 0.30 -14.25 -24.93
N THR A 154 1.00 -15.14 -24.22
CA THR A 154 1.54 -14.83 -22.90
C THR A 154 2.83 -14.02 -23.10
N ASP A 155 2.75 -12.71 -22.94
CA ASP A 155 3.89 -11.82 -23.11
C ASP A 155 4.58 -11.62 -21.76
N SER A 156 5.83 -12.10 -21.61
CA SER A 156 6.56 -12.08 -20.34
C SER A 156 7.60 -10.94 -20.33
N PHE A 157 7.66 -10.23 -19.21
CA PHE A 157 8.43 -9.01 -19.01
C PHE A 157 9.96 -9.22 -18.73
N ALA A 158 10.49 -10.43 -18.88
CA ALA A 158 11.72 -10.84 -18.17
C ALA A 158 13.04 -10.09 -18.50
N THR A 159 13.16 -9.28 -19.57
CA THR A 159 14.48 -8.79 -20.04
C THR A 159 14.56 -7.37 -20.61
N LEU A 160 13.64 -6.44 -20.33
CA LEU A 160 13.77 -5.05 -20.83
C LEU A 160 14.42 -4.12 -19.77
N PRO A 161 15.71 -3.75 -19.89
CA PRO A 161 16.37 -2.85 -18.94
C PRO A 161 16.02 -1.39 -19.25
N CYS A 162 15.04 -0.83 -18.53
CA CYS A 162 14.77 0.60 -18.57
C CYS A 162 15.75 1.36 -17.66
N ALA A 163 16.18 2.56 -18.08
CA ALA A 163 16.98 3.46 -17.25
C ALA A 163 16.17 3.99 -16.06
N ASP A 164 16.85 4.54 -15.04
CA ASP A 164 16.18 5.15 -13.88
C ASP A 164 15.14 6.20 -14.32
N GLY A 165 13.93 6.10 -13.75
CA GLY A 165 12.80 6.97 -14.10
C GLY A 165 12.03 6.56 -15.35
N TYR A 166 12.42 5.47 -16.02
CA TYR A 166 11.64 4.87 -17.10
C TYR A 166 10.97 3.57 -16.65
N VAL A 167 9.78 3.32 -17.18
CA VAL A 167 9.04 2.09 -16.95
C VAL A 167 8.72 1.35 -18.23
N PRO A 168 8.73 0.03 -18.16
CA PRO A 168 8.31 -0.78 -19.28
C PRO A 168 6.81 -0.68 -19.50
N PHE A 169 6.41 -0.43 -20.73
CA PHE A 169 5.03 -0.47 -21.15
C PHE A 169 4.93 -1.05 -22.56
N LYS A 170 3.75 -1.60 -22.88
CA LYS A 170 3.50 -2.22 -24.18
C LYS A 170 2.92 -1.18 -25.13
N ALA A 171 3.71 -0.79 -26.14
CA ALA A 171 3.30 0.13 -27.20
C ALA A 171 3.24 -0.64 -28.52
N SER A 172 2.10 -0.60 -29.22
CA SER A 172 1.95 -1.22 -30.55
C SER A 172 2.42 -2.69 -30.63
N GLY A 173 2.23 -3.46 -29.55
CA GLY A 173 2.60 -4.87 -29.49
C GLY A 173 4.03 -5.19 -29.05
N ALA A 174 4.88 -4.18 -28.79
CA ALA A 174 6.24 -4.36 -28.29
C ALA A 174 6.43 -3.72 -26.90
N TRP A 175 7.25 -4.33 -26.05
CA TRP A 175 7.69 -3.71 -24.80
C TRP A 175 8.70 -2.60 -25.11
N THR A 176 8.47 -1.40 -24.55
CA THR A 176 9.38 -0.26 -24.65
C THR A 176 9.40 0.51 -23.32
N CYS A 177 10.33 1.44 -23.15
CA CYS A 177 10.50 2.22 -21.93
C CYS A 177 9.83 3.60 -22.08
N ALA A 178 8.90 3.97 -21.20
CA ALA A 178 8.31 5.30 -21.10
C ALA A 178 8.84 6.04 -19.87
N LEU A 179 9.08 7.35 -20.01
CA LEU A 179 9.42 8.20 -18.89
C LEU A 179 8.24 8.30 -17.91
N ALA A 180 8.50 8.02 -16.64
CA ALA A 180 7.56 8.14 -15.53
C ALA A 180 7.28 9.62 -15.19
N THR A 181 6.43 10.29 -15.96
CA THR A 181 6.03 11.68 -15.68
C THR A 181 4.68 11.73 -14.94
N SER A 182 4.39 12.83 -14.25
CA SER A 182 3.07 13.09 -13.65
C SER A 182 1.94 13.18 -14.68
N ALA A 183 2.27 13.41 -15.96
CA ALA A 183 1.33 13.43 -17.09
C ALA A 183 1.22 12.08 -17.81
N GLY A 184 2.11 11.12 -17.50
CA GLY A 184 2.12 9.79 -18.12
C GLY A 184 1.05 8.90 -17.50
N THR A 185 -0.11 8.80 -18.14
CA THR A 185 -1.24 7.92 -17.78
C THR A 185 -0.98 6.43 -18.02
N VAL A 186 0.28 6.01 -18.00
CA VAL A 186 0.65 4.61 -18.24
C VAL A 186 0.63 3.91 -16.88
N ASP A 187 -0.47 3.21 -16.61
CA ASP A 187 -0.84 2.47 -15.39
C ASP A 187 0.18 1.40 -14.89
N ALA A 188 1.41 1.41 -15.39
CA ALA A 188 2.37 0.31 -15.29
C ALA A 188 3.43 0.46 -14.18
N ILE A 189 3.64 1.62 -13.58
CA ILE A 189 4.61 1.75 -12.47
C ILE A 189 4.01 1.20 -11.19
N VAL A 190 2.76 1.61 -10.95
CA VAL A 190 1.87 1.07 -9.95
C VAL A 190 0.48 1.31 -10.51
N LYS A 191 -0.41 0.32 -10.43
CA LYS A 191 -1.84 0.58 -10.55
C LYS A 191 -2.18 1.68 -9.55
N ARG A 192 -2.41 2.89 -10.06
CA ARG A 192 -3.08 3.91 -9.29
C ARG A 192 -4.56 3.57 -9.30
N ASP A 193 -5.27 3.81 -8.20
CA ASP A 193 -6.72 3.77 -8.27
C ASP A 193 -7.25 4.87 -9.21
N SER A 194 -8.56 4.87 -9.49
CA SER A 194 -9.18 5.90 -10.32
C SER A 194 -9.03 7.33 -9.77
N ALA A 195 -8.56 7.49 -8.52
CA ALA A 195 -8.26 8.77 -7.88
C ALA A 195 -6.76 9.14 -7.95
N GLY A 196 -5.91 8.32 -8.58
CA GLY A 196 -4.47 8.57 -8.72
C GLY A 196 -3.62 8.10 -7.53
N SER A 197 -4.18 7.37 -6.57
CA SER A 197 -3.50 6.92 -5.34
C SER A 197 -2.78 5.58 -5.53
N PHE A 198 -1.61 5.43 -4.90
CA PHE A 198 -0.92 4.13 -4.79
C PHE A 198 -1.65 3.21 -3.81
N VAL A 199 -2.25 2.12 -4.29
CA VAL A 199 -2.90 1.12 -3.42
C VAL A 199 -2.20 -0.23 -3.58
N ALA A 200 -1.40 -0.61 -2.59
CA ALA A 200 -0.76 -1.92 -2.52
C ALA A 200 -1.21 -2.64 -1.24
N GLY A 201 -1.53 -3.94 -1.34
CA GLY A 201 -1.94 -4.75 -0.18
C GLY A 201 -0.79 -4.94 0.81
N THR A 202 0.15 -5.83 0.48
CA THR A 202 1.39 -6.04 1.26
C THR A 202 2.59 -5.80 0.36
N THR A 203 3.57 -5.04 0.85
CA THR A 203 4.84 -4.77 0.15
C THR A 203 6.02 -5.23 1.00
N THR A 204 6.93 -6.00 0.41
CA THR A 204 8.21 -6.37 1.04
C THR A 204 9.30 -5.57 0.34
N LEU A 205 9.93 -4.65 1.08
CA LEU A 205 11.05 -3.86 0.58
C LEU A 205 12.35 -4.45 1.14
N THR A 206 13.33 -4.72 0.27
CA THR A 206 14.67 -5.16 0.68
C THR A 206 15.55 -4.00 1.16
N ASN A 207 15.11 -2.77 0.90
CA ASN A 207 15.79 -1.52 1.19
C ASN A 207 14.81 -0.52 1.84
N SER A 208 15.28 0.67 2.19
CA SER A 208 14.45 1.72 2.80
C SER A 208 13.36 2.25 1.86
N LEU A 209 12.21 2.61 2.43
CA LEU A 209 11.18 3.39 1.74
C LEU A 209 11.58 4.87 1.73
N LYS A 210 11.60 5.50 0.56
CA LYS A 210 11.84 6.93 0.41
C LYS A 210 10.54 7.64 0.03
N LEU A 211 10.16 8.66 0.79
CA LEU A 211 9.04 9.53 0.53
C LEU A 211 9.57 10.88 0.05
N LYS A 212 9.15 11.31 -1.15
CA LYS A 212 9.49 12.62 -1.73
C LYS A 212 8.21 13.44 -1.91
N ASP A 213 8.33 14.75 -1.71
CA ASP A 213 7.24 15.71 -1.94
C ASP A 213 7.22 16.24 -3.40
N GLY A 214 8.17 15.81 -4.23
CA GLY A 214 8.32 16.24 -5.63
C GLY A 214 9.25 17.44 -5.83
N ALA A 215 9.76 18.07 -4.77
CA ALA A 215 10.78 19.10 -4.86
C ALA A 215 12.19 18.51 -4.96
N ALA A 216 13.12 19.26 -5.56
CA ALA A 216 14.52 18.85 -5.63
C ALA A 216 15.17 18.89 -4.23
N GLY A 217 15.63 17.73 -3.75
CA GLY A 217 16.50 17.64 -2.57
C GLY A 217 15.82 17.25 -1.24
N GLY A 218 14.48 17.20 -1.17
CA GLY A 218 13.75 16.75 0.03
C GLY A 218 13.39 15.26 -0.03
N GLU A 219 13.88 14.45 0.90
CA GLU A 219 13.41 13.06 1.08
C GLU A 219 13.31 12.65 2.55
N VAL A 220 12.22 11.97 2.90
CA VAL A 220 12.07 11.26 4.18
C VAL A 220 12.34 9.78 3.93
N THR A 221 13.31 9.21 4.65
CA THR A 221 13.66 7.79 4.51
C THR A 221 13.16 7.01 5.71
N LEU A 222 12.34 5.98 5.48
CA LEU A 222 12.00 4.96 6.47
C LEU A 222 12.90 3.75 6.24
N ALA A 223 13.88 3.57 7.12
CA ALA A 223 14.83 2.47 7.11
C ALA A 223 14.58 1.54 8.29
N ALA A 224 14.77 0.25 8.06
CA ALA A 224 14.79 -0.70 9.15
C ALA A 224 16.11 -0.61 9.94
N PRO A 225 16.13 -0.81 11.28
CA PRO A 225 17.36 -0.78 12.06
C PRO A 225 18.38 -1.84 11.61
N SER A 226 19.66 -1.65 11.91
CA SER A 226 20.72 -2.60 11.55
C SER A 226 20.66 -3.93 12.33
N THR A 227 19.94 -3.96 13.46
CA THR A 227 19.80 -5.15 14.32
C THR A 227 18.37 -5.25 14.88
N PHE A 228 17.50 -5.98 14.21
CA PHE A 228 16.16 -6.33 14.69
C PHE A 228 15.67 -7.59 13.96
N THR A 229 14.67 -8.30 14.51
CA THR A 229 14.04 -9.45 13.86
C THR A 229 12.85 -9.01 13.03
N SER A 230 11.81 -8.51 13.70
CA SER A 230 10.64 -7.88 13.08
C SER A 230 9.77 -7.24 14.16
N TYR A 231 9.16 -6.11 13.86
CA TYR A 231 8.00 -5.59 14.61
C TYR A 231 7.09 -4.84 13.64
N GLY A 232 5.79 -4.88 13.92
CA GLY A 232 4.80 -4.06 13.20
C GLY A 232 4.57 -2.75 13.94
N LEU A 233 4.36 -1.66 13.20
CA LEU A 233 3.83 -0.40 13.75
C LEU A 233 2.45 -0.13 13.14
N THR A 234 1.42 -0.05 13.97
CA THR A 234 0.07 0.34 13.57
C THR A 234 -0.14 1.81 13.88
N LEU A 235 -0.35 2.63 12.86
CA LEU A 235 -0.66 4.06 13.01
C LEU A 235 -2.06 4.25 13.63
N PRO A 236 -2.30 5.38 14.35
CA PRO A 236 -3.63 5.74 14.83
C PRO A 236 -4.60 5.97 13.66
N THR A 237 -5.90 5.76 13.91
CA THR A 237 -6.97 5.93 12.90
C THR A 237 -7.26 7.40 12.55
N THR A 238 -6.65 8.36 13.24
CA THR A 238 -6.80 9.81 13.01
C THR A 238 -5.44 10.49 12.96
N ALA A 239 -5.38 11.70 12.38
CA ALA A 239 -4.15 12.49 12.26
C ALA A 239 -3.67 13.13 13.59
N GLY A 240 -4.42 12.96 14.68
CA GLY A 240 -4.11 13.57 15.98
C GLY A 240 -4.55 15.03 16.08
N THR A 241 -4.37 15.60 17.27
CA THR A 241 -4.59 17.03 17.52
C THR A 241 -3.26 17.77 17.44
N ASN A 242 -3.25 19.02 16.96
CA ASN A 242 -2.04 19.85 16.92
C ASN A 242 -1.31 19.84 18.29
N GLY A 243 -0.01 19.59 18.27
CA GLY A 243 0.84 19.52 19.47
C GLY A 243 0.87 18.18 20.19
N TYR A 244 0.15 17.14 19.73
CA TYR A 244 0.18 15.81 20.36
C TYR A 244 1.42 15.01 19.93
N LEU A 245 1.87 14.11 20.81
CA LEU A 245 2.99 13.20 20.50
C LEU A 245 2.46 11.86 20.00
N LEU A 246 3.17 11.27 19.04
CA LEU A 246 2.95 9.87 18.66
C LEU A 246 3.76 8.96 19.59
N THR A 247 3.09 8.11 20.35
CA THR A 247 3.70 7.23 21.35
C THR A 247 3.41 5.77 21.05
N THR A 248 4.30 4.86 21.47
CA THR A 248 4.14 3.40 21.32
C THR A 248 3.76 2.75 22.65
N ASN A 249 2.92 1.72 22.59
CA ASN A 249 2.61 0.86 23.73
C ASN A 249 3.67 -0.26 23.97
N GLY A 250 4.77 -0.27 23.22
CA GLY A 250 5.82 -1.28 23.30
C GLY A 250 5.52 -2.61 22.58
N THR A 251 4.30 -2.79 22.05
CA THR A 251 3.89 -3.99 21.29
C THR A 251 3.52 -3.68 19.83
N GLY A 252 3.79 -2.46 19.38
CA GLY A 252 3.62 -2.06 17.98
C GLY A 252 2.39 -1.20 17.69
N THR A 253 1.53 -0.91 18.67
CA THR A 253 0.42 0.03 18.45
C THR A 253 0.87 1.44 18.81
N LEU A 254 0.70 2.37 17.87
CA LEU A 254 0.96 3.79 18.09
C LEU A 254 -0.33 4.53 18.46
N SER A 255 -0.22 5.55 19.31
CA SER A 255 -1.35 6.39 19.75
C SER A 255 -0.95 7.84 19.93
N TRP A 256 -1.89 8.76 19.68
CA TRP A 256 -1.71 10.19 19.95
C TRP A 256 -1.90 10.46 21.43
N THR A 257 -0.86 10.95 22.07
CA THR A 257 -0.84 11.21 23.51
C THR A 257 -0.67 12.70 23.76
N ASN A 258 -1.52 13.24 24.64
CA ASN A 258 -1.41 14.63 25.06
C ASN A 258 -0.09 14.82 25.81
N PRO A 259 0.76 15.80 25.44
CA PRO A 259 2.02 16.09 26.14
C PRO A 259 1.84 16.27 27.65
N THR A 260 0.71 16.80 28.11
CA THR A 260 0.41 17.01 29.53
C THR A 260 0.14 15.71 30.29
N SER A 261 -0.04 14.59 29.59
CA SER A 261 -0.24 13.25 30.19
C SER A 261 1.04 12.43 30.29
N VAL A 262 2.12 12.84 29.61
CA VAL A 262 3.43 12.15 29.67
C VAL A 262 4.43 12.84 30.59
N SER A 263 4.24 14.14 30.86
CA SER A 263 5.00 14.88 31.88
C SER A 263 4.10 15.17 33.08
N PRO A 264 4.52 14.86 34.32
CA PRO A 264 3.78 15.27 35.52
C PRO A 264 3.86 16.78 35.79
N TRP A 265 4.71 17.50 35.04
CA TRP A 265 4.85 18.95 35.10
C TRP A 265 4.04 19.61 33.99
N THR A 266 3.22 20.58 34.37
CA THR A 266 2.41 21.45 33.52
C THR A 266 3.08 22.82 33.39
N VAL A 267 2.99 23.43 32.21
CA VAL A 267 3.49 24.77 31.92
C VAL A 267 2.31 25.71 31.71
N SER A 268 2.30 26.89 32.34
CA SER A 268 1.30 27.95 32.15
C SER A 268 2.01 29.29 32.00
N GLY A 269 2.05 29.82 30.77
CA GLY A 269 2.85 31.01 30.49
C GLY A 269 4.35 30.75 30.72
N ALA A 270 4.96 31.50 31.63
CA ALA A 270 6.36 31.32 32.04
C ALA A 270 6.52 30.35 33.22
N ASP A 271 5.43 29.90 33.84
CA ASP A 271 5.45 29.12 35.07
C ASP A 271 5.37 27.61 34.82
N ILE A 272 6.04 26.83 35.66
CA ILE A 272 5.99 25.37 35.66
C ILE A 272 5.47 24.89 37.02
N TYR A 273 4.48 23.99 37.02
CA TYR A 273 3.86 23.46 38.24
C TYR A 273 3.44 21.99 38.07
N ARG A 274 3.11 21.31 39.19
CA ARG A 274 2.37 20.02 39.13
C ARG A 274 0.93 20.26 39.48
N ALA A 275 0.00 19.79 38.65
CA ALA A 275 -1.43 19.98 38.87
C ALA A 275 -1.98 19.18 40.07
N SER A 276 -1.33 18.08 40.44
CA SER A 276 -1.71 17.26 41.59
C SER A 276 -0.51 16.48 42.15
N GLY A 277 -0.65 15.98 43.37
CA GLY A 277 0.40 15.25 44.09
C GLY A 277 1.47 16.15 44.69
N ASN A 278 2.46 15.52 45.31
CA ASN A 278 3.57 16.18 46.00
C ASN A 278 4.86 16.11 45.18
N VAL A 279 5.76 17.09 45.33
CA VAL A 279 7.10 17.09 44.75
C VAL A 279 8.10 16.56 45.78
N GLY A 280 8.63 15.36 45.52
CA GLY A 280 9.75 14.77 46.25
C GLY A 280 11.06 15.00 45.52
N ILE A 281 12.07 15.55 46.21
CA ILE A 281 13.46 15.63 45.72
C ILE A 281 14.32 14.72 46.62
N GLY A 282 14.89 13.67 46.04
CA GLY A 282 15.62 12.64 46.79
C GLY A 282 14.74 11.66 47.58
N THR A 283 13.41 11.73 47.42
CA THR A 283 12.44 10.79 48.03
C THR A 283 11.36 10.40 47.03
N THR A 284 10.88 9.16 47.09
CA THR A 284 9.75 8.65 46.30
C THR A 284 8.41 8.70 47.03
N THR A 285 8.41 9.04 48.33
CA THR A 285 7.22 9.07 49.19
C THR A 285 7.08 10.41 49.93
N PRO A 286 6.94 11.53 49.20
CA PRO A 286 6.82 12.85 49.83
C PRO A 286 5.55 12.98 50.69
N ALA A 287 5.71 13.33 51.97
CA ALA A 287 4.63 13.49 52.95
C ALA A 287 4.07 14.93 53.03
N ARG A 288 4.59 15.86 52.23
CA ARG A 288 4.20 17.28 52.12
C ARG A 288 4.30 17.73 50.66
N LEU A 289 3.66 18.85 50.31
CA LEU A 289 3.62 19.39 48.95
C LEU A 289 5.01 19.52 48.30
N LEU A 290 6.01 19.97 49.06
CA LEU A 290 7.42 19.91 48.70
C LEU A 290 8.19 19.24 49.83
N GLN A 291 8.90 18.16 49.52
CA GLN A 291 9.82 17.50 50.44
C GLN A 291 11.17 17.28 49.77
N VAL A 292 12.23 17.78 50.39
CA VAL A 292 13.61 17.55 49.97
C VAL A 292 14.28 16.66 51.01
N ALA A 293 14.65 15.44 50.60
CA ALA A 293 15.42 14.51 51.42
C ALA A 293 16.92 14.83 51.30
N GLY A 294 17.29 16.03 51.74
CA GLY A 294 18.64 16.57 51.66
C GLY A 294 18.67 18.09 51.88
N PRO A 295 19.85 18.71 51.92
CA PRO A 295 19.97 20.15 52.06
C PRO A 295 19.36 20.92 50.89
N MET A 296 18.62 21.98 51.17
CA MET A 296 18.20 22.98 50.18
C MET A 296 19.19 24.13 50.13
N ARG A 297 19.70 24.46 48.94
CA ARG A 297 20.46 25.69 48.71
C ARG A 297 19.53 26.78 48.22
N LEU A 298 19.33 27.80 49.04
CA LEU A 298 18.66 29.04 48.67
C LEU A 298 19.73 30.13 48.58
N THR A 299 19.85 30.76 47.42
CA THR A 299 20.86 31.80 47.18
C THR A 299 20.53 33.03 48.04
N PRO A 300 21.46 33.54 48.87
CA PRO A 300 21.25 34.78 49.59
C PRO A 300 21.05 35.96 48.62
N ALA A 301 20.05 36.79 48.90
CA ALA A 301 19.70 37.95 48.10
C ALA A 301 19.08 39.05 48.97
N ALA A 302 18.93 40.25 48.39
CA ALA A 302 18.14 41.30 49.02
C ALA A 302 16.69 40.82 49.17
N LEU A 303 16.08 41.09 50.33
CA LEU A 303 14.71 40.66 50.59
C LEU A 303 13.72 41.33 49.61
N PRO A 304 12.70 40.58 49.12
CA PRO A 304 11.64 41.14 48.28
C PRO A 304 10.98 42.38 48.89
N GLY A 305 10.67 43.37 48.04
CA GLY A 305 9.93 44.57 48.45
C GLY A 305 8.44 44.33 48.72
N THR A 306 7.89 43.24 48.19
CA THR A 306 6.49 42.82 48.39
C THR A 306 6.43 41.36 48.84
N PRO A 307 6.89 41.03 50.07
CA PRO A 307 6.91 39.67 50.57
C PRO A 307 5.50 39.18 50.95
N GLY A 308 5.27 37.87 50.81
CA GLY A 308 4.08 37.18 51.28
C GLY A 308 4.31 36.53 52.65
N ALA A 309 3.25 36.42 53.46
CA ALA A 309 3.31 35.68 54.71
C ALA A 309 3.78 34.23 54.46
N GLY A 310 4.82 33.79 55.17
CA GLY A 310 5.42 32.47 55.03
C GLY A 310 6.60 32.40 54.05
N ASP A 311 6.95 33.50 53.36
CA ASP A 311 8.17 33.54 52.53
C ASP A 311 9.41 33.23 53.37
N LEU A 312 10.30 32.41 52.84
CA LEU A 312 11.57 32.02 53.45
C LEU A 312 12.73 32.49 52.55
N ALA A 313 13.68 33.23 53.10
CA ALA A 313 14.82 33.76 52.35
C ALA A 313 16.09 33.83 53.20
N PHE A 314 17.25 33.90 52.53
CA PHE A 314 18.50 34.30 53.15
C PHE A 314 18.80 35.75 52.78
N ASP A 315 18.84 36.63 53.78
CA ASP A 315 19.03 38.07 53.57
C ASP A 315 20.51 38.40 53.40
N SER A 316 20.91 38.74 52.17
CA SER A 316 22.31 39.10 51.86
C SER A 316 22.78 40.38 52.56
N ALA A 317 21.87 41.26 52.97
CA ALA A 317 22.21 42.49 53.71
C ALA A 317 22.37 42.24 55.22
N ALA A 318 21.93 41.09 55.73
CA ALA A 318 22.02 40.71 57.14
C ALA A 318 22.91 39.48 57.34
N SER A 319 24.13 39.51 56.78
CA SER A 319 25.12 38.43 56.91
C SER A 319 24.60 37.06 56.45
N ASN A 320 23.75 37.04 55.41
CA ASN A 320 23.07 35.83 54.93
C ASN A 320 22.27 35.12 56.02
N ALA A 321 21.59 35.87 56.90
CA ALA A 321 20.73 35.29 57.92
C ALA A 321 19.46 34.68 57.29
N LEU A 322 19.03 33.52 57.80
CA LEU A 322 17.75 32.94 57.46
C LEU A 322 16.63 33.81 58.04
N LYS A 323 15.66 34.19 57.20
CA LYS A 323 14.50 34.97 57.61
C LYS A 323 13.21 34.38 57.07
N PHE A 324 12.12 34.55 57.82
CA PHE A 324 10.77 34.33 57.30
C PHE A 324 9.92 35.59 57.45
N TYR A 325 8.98 35.81 56.54
CA TYR A 325 8.04 36.92 56.64
C TYR A 325 6.77 36.48 57.38
N ASP A 326 6.41 37.15 58.47
CA ASP A 326 5.26 36.77 59.31
C ASP A 326 3.90 37.32 58.82
N GLY A 327 3.91 38.03 57.68
CA GLY A 327 2.76 38.75 57.15
C GLY A 327 2.78 40.25 57.45
N THR A 328 3.68 40.70 58.32
CA THR A 328 3.88 42.12 58.65
C THR A 328 5.34 42.56 58.48
N SER A 329 6.30 41.71 58.87
CA SER A 329 7.72 42.02 58.83
C SER A 329 8.59 40.76 58.68
N TRP A 330 9.83 40.97 58.24
CA TRP A 330 10.83 39.90 58.15
C TRP A 330 11.41 39.60 59.54
N GLN A 331 11.20 38.37 59.99
CA GLN A 331 11.74 37.85 61.24
C GLN A 331 13.01 37.06 60.98
N THR A 332 14.03 37.30 61.79
CA THR A 332 15.29 36.55 61.74
C THR A 332 15.16 35.21 62.48
N VAL A 333 15.44 34.11 61.79
CA VAL A 333 15.50 32.77 62.39
C VAL A 333 16.92 32.52 62.88
N GLY A 334 17.15 32.80 64.17
CA GLY A 334 18.35 32.39 64.90
C GLY A 334 19.67 32.93 64.34
N THR A 335 20.13 34.07 64.84
CA THR A 335 21.49 34.61 64.58
C THR A 335 22.46 34.39 65.74
N ALA A 336 22.36 33.28 66.46
CA ALA A 336 23.24 33.04 67.61
C ALA A 336 24.49 32.24 67.21
N THR A 337 25.45 32.88 66.55
CA THR A 337 26.86 32.55 66.83
C THR A 337 27.19 33.06 68.22
N GLY A 338 26.94 32.24 69.25
CA GLY A 338 27.43 32.41 70.62
C GLY A 338 26.86 33.59 71.40
N GLY A 339 25.84 33.34 72.23
CA GLY A 339 25.37 34.27 73.26
C GLY A 339 23.86 34.29 73.43
N THR A 340 23.29 33.23 74.00
CA THR A 340 21.92 33.21 74.54
C THR A 340 21.82 34.21 75.69
N TYR A 341 21.54 35.47 75.37
CA TYR A 341 21.01 36.43 76.33
C TYR A 341 19.49 36.29 76.39
N VAL A 342 18.90 36.46 77.58
CA VAL A 342 17.45 36.63 77.73
C VAL A 342 17.08 37.92 76.98
N SER A 343 16.63 37.77 75.74
CA SER A 343 16.47 38.90 74.82
C SER A 343 15.06 39.52 74.86
N LYS A 344 14.20 39.09 75.78
CA LYS A 344 12.87 39.69 75.94
C LYS A 344 12.41 39.75 77.39
N ALA A 345 11.77 40.86 77.74
CA ALA A 345 11.01 40.97 78.97
C ALA A 345 9.89 39.92 78.99
N GLY A 346 9.81 39.12 80.06
CA GLY A 346 8.73 38.16 80.28
C GLY A 346 9.06 36.68 80.05
N ASP A 347 10.27 36.33 79.60
CA ASP A 347 10.68 34.92 79.53
C ASP A 347 11.10 34.38 80.91
N THR A 348 10.62 33.20 81.28
CA THR A 348 11.01 32.50 82.52
C THR A 348 12.00 31.40 82.17
N MET A 349 13.19 31.39 82.78
CA MET A 349 14.14 30.29 82.58
C MET A 349 13.64 29.02 83.29
N THR A 350 13.61 27.90 82.57
CA THR A 350 13.54 26.57 83.18
C THR A 350 14.95 25.98 83.20
N GLY A 351 15.65 26.08 84.33
CA GLY A 351 17.04 25.61 84.51
C GLY A 351 17.93 26.61 85.24
N ALA A 352 19.18 26.21 85.52
CA ALA A 352 20.17 27.12 86.12
C ALA A 352 20.60 28.18 85.10
N LEU A 353 20.64 29.45 85.53
CA LEU A 353 21.22 30.55 84.77
C LEU A 353 22.75 30.44 84.85
N ASN A 354 23.38 29.88 83.81
CA ASN A 354 24.84 29.81 83.72
C ASN A 354 25.39 31.19 83.36
N LEU A 355 26.04 31.83 84.32
CA LEU A 355 26.64 33.16 84.18
C LEU A 355 28.12 33.04 83.82
N PRO A 356 28.70 33.97 83.03
CA PRO A 356 30.15 34.08 82.89
C PRO A 356 30.80 34.32 84.26
N THR A 357 32.13 34.18 84.38
CA THR A 357 32.86 34.30 85.66
C THR A 357 32.54 35.58 86.45
N ASN A 358 32.09 36.64 85.76
CA ASN A 358 31.72 37.93 86.34
C ASN A 358 30.23 38.04 86.76
N GLY A 359 29.44 36.97 86.64
CA GLY A 359 28.10 36.89 87.19
C GLY A 359 26.95 37.53 86.39
N LEU A 360 25.77 37.60 87.03
CA LEU A 360 24.61 38.38 86.60
C LEU A 360 24.78 39.76 87.21
N VAL A 361 24.94 40.79 86.38
CA VAL A 361 25.11 42.17 86.80
C VAL A 361 23.88 42.96 86.39
N LEU A 362 22.93 43.16 87.30
CA LEU A 362 21.81 44.09 87.11
C LEU A 362 22.33 45.51 87.40
N GLY A 363 22.77 46.22 86.35
CA GLY A 363 23.49 47.52 86.50
C GLY A 363 24.86 47.36 87.18
N THR A 364 25.75 48.36 87.14
CA THR A 364 27.15 48.19 87.59
C THR A 364 27.31 47.71 89.04
N ASN A 365 26.30 47.89 89.89
CA ASN A 365 26.36 47.59 91.32
C ASN A 365 25.06 47.05 91.93
N GLN A 366 23.93 46.82 91.22
CA GLN A 366 22.66 46.62 91.95
C GLN A 366 22.48 45.18 92.47
N LEU A 367 22.85 44.17 91.68
CA LEU A 367 22.90 42.76 92.09
C LEU A 367 23.94 42.03 91.24
N ALA A 368 24.91 41.36 91.87
CA ALA A 368 26.03 40.65 91.25
C ALA A 368 26.12 39.20 91.78
N ALA A 369 25.87 38.19 90.94
CA ALA A 369 26.05 36.78 91.33
C ALA A 369 27.38 36.23 90.79
N VAL A 370 28.48 36.37 91.55
CA VAL A 370 29.86 36.09 91.09
C VAL A 370 30.42 34.84 91.80
N GLY A 371 30.71 33.78 91.04
CA GLY A 371 31.19 32.52 91.59
C GLY A 371 30.17 31.89 92.56
N THR A 372 30.52 31.75 93.84
CA THR A 372 29.65 31.23 94.92
C THR A 372 29.04 32.33 95.80
N HIS A 373 29.15 33.60 95.41
CA HIS A 373 28.79 34.75 96.23
C HIS A 373 27.70 35.60 95.56
N ILE A 374 26.82 36.21 96.38
CA ILE A 374 25.84 37.21 95.96
C ILE A 374 26.26 38.58 96.52
N GLY A 375 26.51 39.53 95.63
CA GLY A 375 26.73 40.94 95.93
C GLY A 375 25.46 41.76 95.69
N ILE A 376 25.07 42.62 96.62
CA ILE A 376 24.06 43.67 96.42
C ILE A 376 24.78 45.00 96.66
N GLY A 377 24.77 45.93 95.71
CA GLY A 377 25.55 47.18 95.85
C GLY A 377 27.05 47.06 95.51
N THR A 378 27.57 45.84 95.31
CA THR A 378 28.99 45.58 94.99
C THR A 378 29.15 44.49 93.93
N ALA A 379 30.04 44.73 92.97
CA ALA A 379 30.41 43.76 91.93
C ALA A 379 31.53 42.78 92.36
N ALA A 380 32.14 42.99 93.54
CA ALA A 380 33.21 42.15 94.08
C ALA A 380 32.85 41.70 95.52
N PRO A 381 31.91 40.76 95.68
CA PRO A 381 31.56 40.22 96.99
C PRO A 381 32.75 39.48 97.61
N SER A 382 33.14 39.83 98.84
CA SER A 382 34.20 39.16 99.61
C SER A 382 33.67 38.08 100.54
N THR A 383 32.34 37.94 100.66
CA THR A 383 31.63 36.94 101.46
C THR A 383 30.41 36.43 100.69
N ARG A 384 29.78 35.32 101.16
CA ARG A 384 28.69 34.62 100.42
C ARG A 384 27.49 35.52 100.12
N LEU A 385 27.23 36.48 101.01
CA LEU A 385 26.31 37.58 100.79
C LEU A 385 27.02 38.88 101.20
N HIS A 386 27.40 39.72 100.24
CA HIS A 386 28.03 41.02 100.47
C HIS A 386 27.09 42.13 100.02
N VAL A 387 26.49 42.84 100.98
CA VAL A 387 25.61 43.98 100.70
C VAL A 387 26.38 45.28 101.01
N VAL A 388 26.50 46.18 100.03
CA VAL A 388 27.20 47.47 100.15
C VAL A 388 26.26 48.60 99.77
N GLY A 389 25.84 49.41 100.75
CA GLY A 389 24.95 50.54 100.52
C GLY A 389 24.08 50.82 101.75
N ASN A 390 23.58 52.05 101.85
CA ASN A 390 22.65 52.45 102.90
C ASN A 390 21.25 52.57 102.31
N ASP A 391 20.36 51.68 102.71
CA ASP A 391 18.93 51.93 102.62
C ASP A 391 18.64 53.01 103.66
N SER A 392 18.20 54.18 103.22
CA SER A 392 18.21 55.43 103.99
C SER A 392 17.28 55.48 105.21
N THR A 393 16.84 54.35 105.79
CA THR A 393 16.05 54.38 107.03
C THR A 393 15.98 53.10 107.87
N ASN A 394 16.55 51.94 107.49
CA ASN A 394 16.49 50.72 108.33
C ASN A 394 17.54 49.63 107.97
N GLY A 395 18.83 49.89 108.19
CA GLY A 395 19.89 48.86 108.23
C GLY A 395 20.19 48.10 106.92
N VAL A 396 21.40 47.54 106.83
CA VAL A 396 21.95 46.91 105.59
C VAL A 396 21.25 45.59 105.22
N LEU A 397 20.51 44.97 106.14
CA LEU A 397 19.79 43.73 105.88
C LEU A 397 18.52 43.64 106.73
N ILE A 398 17.35 43.72 106.10
CA ILE A 398 16.08 43.45 106.75
C ILE A 398 15.70 41.99 106.48
N ALA A 399 16.01 41.08 107.40
CA ALA A 399 15.47 39.72 107.38
C ALA A 399 14.10 39.73 108.07
N GLN A 400 13.02 39.88 107.31
CA GLN A 400 11.66 39.71 107.84
C GLN A 400 11.26 38.24 107.74
N ASN A 401 10.88 37.63 108.86
CA ASN A 401 10.04 36.43 108.80
C ASN A 401 8.63 36.90 108.44
N ASN A 402 7.96 36.27 107.47
CA ASN A 402 6.56 36.59 107.11
C ASN A 402 5.55 36.31 108.26
N ALA A 403 6.03 35.89 109.43
CA ALA A 403 5.30 35.97 110.69
C ALA A 403 5.61 37.29 111.42
N SER A 404 4.56 38.04 111.71
CA SER A 404 4.49 39.46 112.12
C SER A 404 5.23 39.92 113.39
N THR A 405 6.08 39.13 114.03
CA THR A 405 6.88 39.59 115.19
C THR A 405 8.04 38.64 115.49
N GLY A 406 9.17 38.85 114.81
CA GLY A 406 10.42 38.15 115.14
C GLY A 406 11.60 38.74 114.40
N TYR A 407 12.35 39.64 115.05
CA TYR A 407 13.68 40.03 114.59
C TYR A 407 14.65 38.88 114.88
N ILE A 408 15.40 38.45 113.87
CA ILE A 408 16.48 37.47 114.07
C ILE A 408 17.61 38.17 114.84
N SER A 409 17.81 37.80 116.11
CA SER A 409 18.98 38.23 116.88
C SER A 409 20.18 37.41 116.45
N GLY A 410 21.07 38.00 115.63
CA GLY A 410 22.25 37.29 115.15
C GLY A 410 23.20 38.09 114.28
N PHE A 411 23.13 39.43 114.29
CA PHE A 411 24.17 40.24 113.67
C PHE A 411 25.24 40.57 114.71
N SER A 412 26.39 39.93 114.59
CA SER A 412 27.63 40.48 115.15
C SER A 412 28.02 41.64 114.25
N VAL A 413 27.77 42.86 114.71
CA VAL A 413 28.39 44.05 114.12
C VAL A 413 29.83 44.04 114.61
N LEU A 414 30.78 43.76 113.71
CA LEU A 414 32.20 44.01 113.96
C LEU A 414 32.51 45.48 113.68
#